data_AF-A0A1H3XH08-F1
#
_entry.id   AF-A0A1H3XH08-F1
#
_cell.length_a   1.000
_cell.length_b   1.000
_cell.length_c   1.000
_cell.angle_alpha   90.00
_cell.angle_beta   90.00
_cell.angle_gamma   90.00
#
_symmetry.space_group_name_H-M   'P 1'
#
loop_
_entity.id
_entity.type
_entity.pdbx_description
1 polymer ?
#
loop_
_entity_poly.entity_id
_entity_poly.type
_entity_poly.pdbx_seq_one_letter_code
_entity_poly.pdbx_strand_id
1 'polypeptide(L)'
;MHSETATATDRSQQLELRAGSCSRAGIKPQNEDAAVFHWPADPHLQEYLGAVAAVADGVSSAEAGALASSTATEQFVSDYYRAPDTWSAARAGQKVLASINSKLYRKSHEFAQEEKGYLCTFSALVFKSRTGHFFHVGDSRIQLLRDDKLECLTRDHTVTLGHRRRILARALGMDTGLQVDYGRVDLELGDQFLLTSDGVHDFVPKVTTMEVLRRDDLDAQQKAETLVRYAEENGSDDNLTAVVVEVAALPATTLDEYSHQLTRLPFPPPLEPGMVLDGYAVERELFSSQRSQLYLVRDTETGETLVMKTPSVNYEDDIHYIDRFVQEEWIGLRIQSDRVVRICRQNRQRTALYYLMEYVEGCTLESWIARNRFPKPAEAFRIVREIADGLTAFHEQETIHQDLKPANIMLDSAGHVKIIDFGSVYVAGSAEVFRPLQHPGALGTASYSDPHYILGHNTGIQGDIYALATIAYEIFTGELPYGEEINECRSRADYEQLSYRAASQFNPVIPIWFDRTLERGCAIDLGRRYHTIAEFITDLGNPNPEYLRDDPSEYKSQNASLFWKILSGLWIVTLLAVIALFSAGS
;
A
#
# COMPACT_ATOMS: atom_id res chain seq x y z
N MET A 1 -49.43 8.32 -4.50
CA MET A 1 -49.35 6.97 -3.90
C MET A 1 -48.61 6.12 -4.91
N HIS A 2 -47.31 5.88 -4.68
CA HIS A 2 -46.32 5.04 -5.38
C HIS A 2 -44.96 5.66 -5.04
N SER A 3 -44.49 5.44 -3.81
CA SER A 3 -43.67 4.32 -3.32
C SER A 3 -42.19 4.53 -3.64
N GLU A 4 -41.54 5.19 -2.68
CA GLU A 4 -40.14 5.06 -2.33
C GLU A 4 -39.79 3.58 -2.17
N THR A 5 -38.83 3.08 -2.95
CA THR A 5 -38.00 1.90 -2.63
C THR A 5 -36.79 1.88 -3.55
N ALA A 6 -35.83 2.74 -3.25
CA ALA A 6 -34.41 2.66 -3.59
C ALA A 6 -33.76 3.53 -2.52
N THR A 7 -33.06 3.04 -1.51
CA THR A 7 -31.80 2.31 -1.56
C THR A 7 -31.54 1.73 -0.16
N ALA A 8 -31.40 0.41 -0.02
CA ALA A 8 -31.11 -0.24 1.28
C ALA A 8 -30.07 -1.36 1.19
N THR A 9 -29.28 -1.41 0.12
CA THR A 9 -28.27 -2.46 -0.10
C THR A 9 -27.02 -1.82 -0.67
N ASP A 10 -26.21 -1.17 0.20
CA ASP A 10 -24.76 -0.99 -0.01
C ASP A 10 -23.96 -0.54 1.23
N ARG A 11 -24.49 -0.66 2.45
CA ARG A 11 -23.78 -0.18 3.67
C ARG A 11 -22.81 -1.18 4.31
N SER A 12 -22.62 -2.37 3.74
CA SER A 12 -21.91 -3.48 4.42
C SER A 12 -20.44 -3.67 4.00
N GLN A 13 -19.74 -2.62 3.56
CA GLN A 13 -18.34 -2.74 3.08
C GLN A 13 -17.32 -1.87 3.82
N GLN A 14 -17.74 -0.98 4.72
CA GLN A 14 -16.83 -0.04 5.41
C GLN A 14 -16.74 -0.34 6.91
N LEU A 15 -15.61 0.03 7.53
CA LEU A 15 -15.45 0.04 8.97
C LEU A 15 -16.46 1.02 9.58
N GLU A 16 -17.32 0.56 10.48
CA GLU A 16 -18.22 1.43 11.24
C GLU A 16 -17.83 1.38 12.72
N LEU A 17 -17.58 2.56 13.31
CA LEU A 17 -17.30 2.72 14.72
C LEU A 17 -18.38 3.56 15.39
N ARG A 18 -18.76 3.19 16.61
CA ARG A 18 -19.57 4.02 17.51
C ARG A 18 -18.68 4.46 18.65
N ALA A 19 -18.59 5.76 18.90
CA ALA A 19 -17.70 6.27 19.92
C ALA A 19 -18.38 7.31 20.80
N GLY A 20 -17.85 7.45 22.01
CA GLY A 20 -18.24 8.47 22.97
C GLY A 20 -17.10 8.80 23.91
N SER A 21 -17.07 10.03 24.40
CA SER A 21 -16.02 10.50 25.29
C SER A 21 -16.59 11.39 26.40
N CYS A 22 -16.02 11.28 27.58
CA CYS A 22 -16.32 12.14 28.72
C CYS A 22 -15.02 12.52 29.40
N SER A 23 -14.79 13.83 29.60
CA SER A 23 -13.65 14.36 30.33
C SER A 23 -14.14 15.45 31.28
N ARG A 24 -13.78 15.35 32.56
CA ARG A 24 -14.22 16.27 33.64
C ARG A 24 -13.07 16.63 34.56
N ALA A 25 -13.12 17.85 35.09
CA ALA A 25 -12.17 18.31 36.10
C ALA A 25 -12.26 17.51 37.42
N GLY A 26 -13.41 16.90 37.72
CA GLY A 26 -13.64 16.21 38.99
C GLY A 26 -13.59 17.19 40.16
N ILE A 27 -12.80 16.86 41.18
CA ILE A 27 -12.61 17.73 42.36
C ILE A 27 -11.59 18.85 42.11
N LYS A 28 -10.81 18.78 41.02
CA LYS A 28 -9.81 19.80 40.68
C LYS A 28 -10.47 21.05 40.09
N PRO A 29 -9.88 22.25 40.28
CA PRO A 29 -10.44 23.50 39.76
C PRO A 29 -10.37 23.60 38.23
N GLN A 30 -9.46 22.85 37.59
CA GLN A 30 -9.25 22.81 36.15
C GLN A 30 -9.17 21.36 35.69
N ASN A 31 -9.66 21.11 34.48
CA ASN A 31 -9.44 19.84 33.79
C ASN A 31 -8.11 19.90 33.06
N GLU A 32 -7.15 19.07 33.47
CA GLU A 32 -5.85 18.92 32.83
C GLU A 32 -5.81 17.75 31.85
N ASP A 33 -6.88 16.97 31.76
CA ASP A 33 -7.04 15.92 30.77
C ASP A 33 -7.59 16.46 29.44
N ALA A 34 -7.25 15.76 28.36
CA ALA A 34 -7.84 15.93 27.06
C ALA A 34 -8.20 14.58 26.44
N ALA A 35 -9.35 14.52 25.76
CA ALA A 35 -9.78 13.37 24.99
C ALA A 35 -10.31 13.78 23.62
N VAL A 36 -10.07 12.92 22.63
CA VAL A 36 -10.57 13.13 21.27
C VAL A 36 -10.97 11.80 20.65
N PHE A 37 -12.11 11.79 19.98
CA PHE A 37 -12.42 10.82 18.94
C PHE A 37 -12.62 11.60 17.65
N HIS A 38 -11.87 11.26 16.60
CA HIS A 38 -11.95 11.93 15.31
C HIS A 38 -12.16 10.90 14.21
N TRP A 39 -13.32 11.00 13.58
CA TRP A 39 -13.67 10.31 12.34
C TRP A 39 -13.66 11.35 11.22
N PRO A 40 -12.77 11.26 10.21
CA PRO A 40 -12.65 12.29 9.18
C PRO A 40 -13.91 12.34 8.32
N ALA A 41 -14.31 13.52 7.87
CA ALA A 41 -15.50 13.67 7.00
C ALA A 41 -15.24 13.22 5.55
N ASP A 42 -13.97 13.22 5.13
CA ASP A 42 -13.54 12.82 3.80
C ASP A 42 -13.49 11.27 3.70
N PRO A 43 -14.29 10.63 2.81
CA PRO A 43 -14.29 9.18 2.63
C PRO A 43 -12.91 8.61 2.27
N HIS A 44 -12.09 9.36 1.52
CA HIS A 44 -10.74 8.94 1.18
C HIS A 44 -9.90 8.80 2.46
N LEU A 45 -9.92 9.82 3.34
CA LEU A 45 -9.19 9.76 4.61
C LEU A 45 -9.71 8.66 5.54
N GLN A 46 -11.01 8.35 5.52
CA GLN A 46 -11.59 7.23 6.28
C GLN A 46 -11.00 5.89 5.83
N GLU A 47 -10.82 5.71 4.52
CA GLU A 47 -10.27 4.48 3.95
C GLU A 47 -8.77 4.32 4.23
N TYR A 48 -7.95 5.35 3.97
CA TYR A 48 -6.50 5.22 4.07
C TYR A 48 -5.93 5.49 5.47
N LEU A 49 -6.52 6.39 6.24
CA LEU A 49 -5.97 6.81 7.54
C LEU A 49 -6.83 6.37 8.72
N GLY A 50 -8.10 6.06 8.47
CA GLY A 50 -9.00 5.50 9.47
C GLY A 50 -9.50 6.55 10.46
N ALA A 51 -9.77 6.11 11.69
CA ALA A 51 -10.22 6.97 12.79
C ALA A 51 -9.25 6.97 13.96
N VAL A 52 -9.27 8.05 14.74
CA VAL A 52 -8.35 8.23 15.88
C VAL A 52 -9.15 8.43 17.16
N ALA A 53 -8.87 7.63 18.18
CA ALA A 53 -9.24 7.89 19.57
C ALA A 53 -7.97 8.18 20.37
N ALA A 54 -7.95 9.22 21.20
CA ALA A 54 -6.82 9.52 22.06
C ALA A 54 -7.24 10.12 23.40
N VAL A 55 -6.45 9.82 24.43
CA VAL A 55 -6.51 10.40 25.77
C VAL A 55 -5.11 10.90 26.12
N ALA A 56 -5.05 12.10 26.68
CA ALA A 56 -3.84 12.66 27.26
C ALA A 56 -4.16 13.24 28.63
N ASP A 57 -3.32 12.95 29.61
CA ASP A 57 -3.47 13.42 30.98
C ASP A 57 -2.27 14.31 31.33
N GLY A 58 -2.56 15.54 31.74
CA GLY A 58 -1.58 16.56 32.06
C GLY A 58 -0.99 16.34 33.45
N VAL A 59 0.34 16.33 33.57
CA VAL A 59 0.99 16.09 34.87
C VAL A 59 0.75 17.28 35.81
N SER A 60 -0.02 17.09 36.89
CA SER A 60 -0.42 18.18 37.81
C SER A 60 0.73 18.87 38.56
N SER A 61 1.91 18.28 38.64
CA SER A 61 3.10 18.98 39.15
C SER A 61 3.65 20.01 38.18
N ALA A 62 3.13 20.06 36.95
CA ALA A 62 3.60 20.92 35.89
C ALA A 62 2.58 22.05 35.66
N GLU A 63 3.03 23.30 35.76
CA GLU A 63 2.15 24.49 35.68
C GLU A 63 1.36 24.61 34.35
N ALA A 64 1.71 23.83 33.32
CA ALA A 64 1.08 23.84 32.00
C ALA A 64 0.54 22.46 31.55
N GLY A 65 0.18 21.58 32.49
CA GLY A 65 -0.35 20.23 32.21
C GLY A 65 -1.53 20.23 31.23
N ALA A 66 -2.56 21.05 31.50
CA ALA A 66 -3.73 21.20 30.63
C ALA A 66 -3.41 21.65 29.19
N LEU A 67 -2.41 22.53 29.05
CA LEU A 67 -1.96 22.99 27.73
C LEU A 67 -1.19 21.89 27.00
N ALA A 68 -0.43 21.06 27.72
CA ALA A 68 0.33 19.96 27.16
C ALA A 68 -0.60 18.86 26.61
N SER A 69 -1.59 18.42 27.38
CA SER A 69 -2.54 17.36 27.00
C SER A 69 -3.44 17.78 25.82
N SER A 70 -4.00 18.99 25.85
CA SER A 70 -4.76 19.57 24.72
C SER A 70 -3.89 19.72 23.48
N THR A 71 -2.67 20.25 23.60
CA THR A 71 -1.74 20.35 22.46
C THR A 71 -1.42 18.96 21.88
N ALA A 72 -1.19 17.95 22.72
CA ALA A 72 -0.84 16.62 22.26
C ALA A 72 -1.98 15.96 21.47
N THR A 73 -3.22 16.00 21.98
CA THR A 73 -4.39 15.40 21.32
C THR A 73 -4.75 16.11 20.02
N GLU A 74 -4.86 17.43 20.04
CA GLU A 74 -5.23 18.23 18.86
C GLU A 74 -4.17 18.12 17.75
N GLN A 75 -2.89 18.20 18.13
CA GLN A 75 -1.81 18.14 17.17
C GLN A 75 -1.60 16.73 16.62
N PHE A 76 -1.81 15.68 17.43
CA PHE A 76 -1.73 14.30 16.94
C PHE A 76 -2.75 14.06 15.84
N VAL A 77 -4.01 14.45 16.05
CA VAL A 77 -5.06 14.34 15.03
C VAL A 77 -4.68 15.13 13.78
N SER A 78 -4.37 16.42 13.93
CA SER A 78 -4.06 17.32 12.81
C SER A 78 -2.88 16.83 11.95
N ASP A 79 -1.78 16.45 12.60
CA ASP A 79 -0.55 16.06 11.89
C ASP A 79 -0.62 14.62 11.36
N TYR A 80 -1.39 13.73 12.01
CA TYR A 80 -1.62 12.36 11.53
C TYR A 80 -2.38 12.37 10.19
N TYR A 81 -3.46 13.16 10.06
CA TYR A 81 -4.21 13.28 8.80
C TYR A 81 -3.50 14.10 7.71
N ARG A 82 -2.36 14.72 8.03
CA ARG A 82 -1.47 15.41 7.07
C ARG A 82 -0.23 14.59 6.73
N ALA A 83 -0.06 13.42 7.34
CA ALA A 83 1.06 12.55 7.05
C ALA A 83 0.99 12.11 5.57
N PRO A 84 2.15 11.93 4.91
CA PRO A 84 2.18 11.35 3.56
C PRO A 84 1.41 10.02 3.52
N ASP A 85 0.61 9.83 2.47
CA ASP A 85 -0.11 8.59 2.15
C ASP A 85 0.80 7.35 2.11
N THR A 86 2.07 7.53 1.72
CA THR A 86 3.12 6.50 1.74
C THR A 86 3.54 6.02 3.14
N TRP A 87 3.09 6.65 4.23
CA TRP A 87 3.47 6.26 5.59
C TRP A 87 2.48 5.26 6.19
N SER A 88 3.01 4.18 6.79
CA SER A 88 2.19 3.29 7.62
C SER A 88 1.65 4.02 8.85
N ALA A 89 0.53 3.55 9.40
CA ALA A 89 -0.06 4.12 10.63
C ALA A 89 0.96 4.16 11.78
N ALA A 90 1.76 3.10 11.93
CA ALA A 90 2.85 3.01 12.90
C ALA A 90 3.88 4.13 12.72
N ARG A 91 4.37 4.32 11.49
CA ARG A 91 5.37 5.34 11.16
C ARG A 91 4.80 6.74 11.34
N ALA A 92 3.57 6.99 10.88
CA ALA A 92 2.89 8.27 11.03
C ALA A 92 2.71 8.62 12.51
N GLY A 93 2.12 7.73 13.32
CA GLY A 93 1.92 7.96 14.75
C GLY A 93 3.23 8.22 15.51
N GLN A 94 4.27 7.41 15.29
CA GLN A 94 5.57 7.62 15.94
C GLN A 94 6.25 8.93 15.54
N LYS A 95 6.21 9.30 14.25
CA LYS A 95 6.82 10.56 13.78
C LYS A 95 6.07 11.79 14.28
N VAL A 96 4.75 11.73 14.29
CA VAL A 96 3.90 12.79 14.84
C VAL A 96 4.16 12.95 16.35
N LEU A 97 4.22 11.86 17.11
CA LEU A 97 4.52 11.91 18.55
C LEU A 97 5.93 12.43 18.84
N ALA A 98 6.93 12.04 18.05
CA ALA A 98 8.28 12.59 18.18
C ALA A 98 8.32 14.12 17.93
N SER A 99 7.52 14.60 16.96
CA SER A 99 7.37 16.04 16.67
C SER A 99 6.70 16.77 17.85
N ILE A 100 5.60 16.22 18.36
CA ILE A 100 4.87 16.77 19.53
C ILE A 100 5.78 16.81 20.76
N ASN A 101 6.50 15.72 21.05
CA ASN A 101 7.45 15.65 22.16
C ASN A 101 8.53 16.72 22.05
N SER A 102 9.15 16.87 20.87
CA SER A 102 10.18 17.89 20.64
C SER A 102 9.65 19.32 20.90
N LYS A 103 8.38 19.57 20.56
CA LYS A 103 7.71 20.85 20.79
C LYS A 103 7.43 21.10 22.27
N LEU A 104 6.87 20.11 22.96
CA LEU A 104 6.58 20.20 24.41
C LEU A 104 7.87 20.30 25.24
N TYR A 105 8.89 19.52 24.89
CA TYR A 105 10.21 19.58 25.53
C TYR A 105 10.84 20.98 25.36
N ARG A 106 10.78 21.56 24.16
CA ARG A 106 11.31 22.91 23.92
C ARG A 106 10.58 23.97 24.74
N LYS A 107 9.24 23.92 24.78
CA LYS A 107 8.44 24.85 25.59
C LYS A 107 8.76 24.75 27.09
N SER A 108 9.01 23.53 27.58
CA SER A 108 9.40 23.28 28.97
C SER A 108 10.75 23.91 29.35
N HIS A 109 11.61 24.20 28.37
CA HIS A 109 12.96 24.74 28.58
C HIS A 109 13.14 26.19 28.09
N GLU A 110 12.08 26.84 27.59
CA GLU A 110 12.12 28.21 27.05
C GLU A 110 12.05 29.28 28.15
N PHE A 111 11.47 28.96 29.32
CA PHE A 111 11.36 29.87 30.46
C PHE A 111 12.44 29.57 31.51
N ALA A 112 13.52 30.34 31.52
CA ALA A 112 14.64 30.16 32.45
C ALA A 112 14.33 30.51 33.93
N GLN A 113 13.11 30.93 34.27
CA GLN A 113 12.79 31.47 35.60
C GLN A 113 11.55 30.90 36.31
N GLU A 114 10.79 29.98 35.72
CA GLU A 114 9.65 29.33 36.40
C GLU A 114 9.59 27.85 35.97
N GLU A 115 9.27 26.95 36.90
CA GLU A 115 9.23 25.48 36.76
C GLU A 115 8.05 25.03 35.84
N LYS A 116 7.89 25.64 34.67
CA LYS A 116 6.78 25.40 33.73
C LYS A 116 7.05 24.20 32.83
N GLY A 117 6.93 23.00 33.38
CA GLY A 117 6.91 21.77 32.58
C GLY A 117 5.66 21.71 31.69
N TYR A 118 5.83 21.39 30.40
CA TYR A 118 4.75 20.98 29.50
C TYR A 118 4.80 19.46 29.37
N LEU A 119 4.25 18.77 30.37
CA LEU A 119 4.32 17.32 30.50
C LEU A 119 2.92 16.72 30.48
N CYS A 120 2.73 15.65 29.70
CA CYS A 120 1.51 14.87 29.70
C CYS A 120 1.77 13.40 29.34
N THR A 121 0.88 12.52 29.78
CA THR A 121 0.78 11.17 29.25
C THR A 121 -0.01 11.21 27.95
N PHE A 122 0.15 10.17 27.12
CA PHE A 122 -0.55 10.07 25.86
C PHE A 122 -0.81 8.62 25.49
N SER A 123 -2.08 8.32 25.22
CA SER A 123 -2.52 7.02 24.70
C SER A 123 -3.46 7.25 23.54
N ALA A 124 -3.13 6.69 22.38
CA ALA A 124 -3.98 6.77 21.19
C ALA A 124 -4.20 5.39 20.59
N LEU A 125 -5.36 5.22 19.97
CA LEU A 125 -5.75 4.07 19.19
C LEU A 125 -6.24 4.56 17.83
N VAL A 126 -5.61 4.07 16.78
CA VAL A 126 -5.93 4.38 15.39
C VAL A 126 -6.58 3.15 14.76
N PHE A 127 -7.83 3.29 14.33
CA PHE A 127 -8.61 2.24 13.71
C PHE A 127 -8.51 2.36 12.20
N LYS A 128 -7.75 1.47 11.56
CA LYS A 128 -7.55 1.46 10.11
C LYS A 128 -7.85 0.07 9.58
N SER A 129 -8.76 -0.03 8.62
CA SER A 129 -9.22 -1.33 8.08
C SER A 129 -9.73 -2.26 9.21
N ARG A 130 -9.20 -3.48 9.34
CA ARG A 130 -9.48 -4.42 10.44
C ARG A 130 -8.42 -4.39 11.55
N THR A 131 -7.64 -3.32 11.67
CA THR A 131 -6.55 -3.24 12.66
C THR A 131 -6.66 -2.00 13.54
N GLY A 132 -6.53 -2.19 14.85
CA GLY A 132 -6.31 -1.12 15.83
C GLY A 132 -4.82 -0.96 16.11
N HIS A 133 -4.25 0.18 15.76
CA HIS A 133 -2.86 0.55 16.05
C HIS A 133 -2.81 1.42 17.29
N PHE A 134 -2.15 0.98 18.36
CA PHE A 134 -2.06 1.76 19.59
C PHE A 134 -0.66 2.33 19.84
N PHE A 135 -0.64 3.54 20.41
CA PHE A 135 0.55 4.30 20.77
C PHE A 135 0.42 4.75 22.21
N HIS A 136 1.43 4.52 23.03
CA HIS A 136 1.33 4.75 24.45
C HIS A 136 2.62 5.30 25.08
N VAL A 137 2.46 6.34 25.90
CA VAL A 137 3.50 6.93 26.75
C VAL A 137 2.86 7.43 28.04
N GLY A 138 3.08 6.74 29.17
CA GLY A 138 2.69 7.21 30.50
C GLY A 138 1.91 6.14 31.23
N ASP A 139 0.83 6.48 31.92
CA ASP A 139 -0.02 5.56 32.67
C ASP A 139 -1.51 5.62 32.30
N SER A 140 -1.91 6.44 31.33
CA SER A 140 -3.20 6.29 30.66
C SER A 140 -3.34 4.88 30.07
N ARG A 141 -4.50 4.25 30.21
CA ARG A 141 -4.70 2.85 29.79
C ARG A 141 -5.58 2.71 28.57
N ILE A 142 -5.25 1.76 27.69
CA ILE A 142 -6.11 1.28 26.61
C ILE A 142 -6.49 -0.16 26.92
N GLN A 143 -7.79 -0.43 26.99
CA GLN A 143 -8.34 -1.73 27.33
C GLN A 143 -9.27 -2.22 26.22
N LEU A 144 -9.29 -3.53 25.97
CA LEU A 144 -10.14 -4.21 24.99
C LEU A 144 -11.05 -5.18 25.73
N LEU A 145 -12.36 -5.05 25.53
CA LEU A 145 -13.35 -6.05 25.90
C LEU A 145 -13.69 -6.91 24.68
N ARG A 146 -13.31 -8.19 24.72
CA ARG A 146 -13.63 -9.22 23.72
C ARG A 146 -14.00 -10.52 24.42
N ASP A 147 -15.04 -11.22 23.95
CA ASP A 147 -15.46 -12.54 24.48
C ASP A 147 -15.50 -12.60 26.01
N ASP A 148 -16.14 -11.60 26.62
CA ASP A 148 -16.26 -11.48 28.06
C ASP A 148 -14.95 -11.33 28.84
N LYS A 149 -13.86 -10.95 28.17
CA LYS A 149 -12.56 -10.69 28.79
C LYS A 149 -12.14 -9.25 28.52
N LEU A 150 -11.86 -8.53 29.60
CA LEU A 150 -11.24 -7.21 29.53
C LEU A 150 -9.72 -7.36 29.63
N GLU A 151 -9.01 -7.05 28.57
CA GLU A 151 -7.55 -7.09 28.46
C GLU A 151 -6.99 -5.66 28.43
N CYS A 152 -5.89 -5.41 29.14
CA CYS A 152 -5.18 -4.13 29.08
C CYS A 152 -4.07 -4.23 28.03
N LEU A 153 -4.13 -3.42 26.98
CA LEU A 153 -3.19 -3.43 25.86
C LEU A 153 -1.91 -2.64 26.19
N THR A 154 -2.02 -1.63 27.04
CA THR A 154 -0.90 -0.78 27.47
C THR A 154 -0.28 -1.25 28.77
N ARG A 155 0.94 -0.78 29.05
CA ARG A 155 1.68 -1.03 30.30
C ARG A 155 2.10 0.30 30.90
N ASP A 156 1.71 0.54 32.15
CA ASP A 156 2.01 1.80 32.83
C ASP A 156 3.52 2.04 32.94
N HIS A 157 3.97 3.20 32.48
CA HIS A 157 5.34 3.68 32.60
C HIS A 157 5.56 4.43 33.91
N THR A 158 5.37 3.77 35.05
CA THR A 158 5.59 4.37 36.38
C THR A 158 6.68 3.66 37.18
N VAL A 159 7.40 4.40 38.01
CA VAL A 159 8.35 3.87 39.00
C VAL A 159 7.84 4.23 40.39
N THR A 160 7.89 3.26 41.30
CA THR A 160 7.54 3.49 42.71
C THR A 160 8.82 3.84 43.48
N LEU A 161 8.89 5.08 43.99
CA LEU A 161 9.99 5.53 44.85
C LEU A 161 9.57 5.42 46.33
N GLY A 162 10.23 4.51 47.06
CA GLY A 162 9.95 4.27 48.49
C GLY A 162 8.58 3.63 48.73
N HIS A 163 7.86 4.08 49.77
CA HIS A 163 6.60 3.45 50.18
C HIS A 163 5.30 4.13 49.72
N ARG A 164 5.31 5.30 49.04
CA ARG A 164 4.04 6.00 48.72
C ARG A 164 3.98 6.93 47.50
N ARG A 165 5.00 7.04 46.63
CA ARG A 165 4.88 7.91 45.43
C ARG A 165 5.21 7.16 44.14
N ARG A 166 4.21 7.05 43.25
CA ARG A 166 4.39 6.69 41.84
C ARG A 166 4.84 7.94 41.10
N ILE A 167 5.88 7.81 40.28
CA ILE A 167 6.36 8.87 39.40
C ILE A 167 6.37 8.31 37.98
N LEU A 168 5.98 9.12 37.01
CA LEU A 168 6.08 8.79 35.60
C LEU A 168 7.55 8.59 35.22
N ALA A 169 7.84 7.41 34.65
CA ALA A 169 9.13 7.05 34.08
C ALA A 169 9.28 7.56 32.64
N ARG A 170 8.14 7.77 31.95
CA ARG A 170 8.04 8.27 30.58
C ARG A 170 6.81 9.14 30.44
N ALA A 171 6.95 10.31 29.81
CA ALA A 171 5.86 11.20 29.44
C ALA A 171 6.25 12.02 28.21
N LEU A 172 5.28 12.56 27.48
CA LEU A 172 5.56 13.53 26.43
C LEU A 172 6.10 14.83 27.05
N GLY A 173 7.13 15.38 26.44
CA GLY A 173 7.84 16.58 26.89
C GLY A 173 8.89 16.34 27.96
N MET A 174 9.04 15.10 28.46
CA MET A 174 9.95 14.75 29.56
C MET A 174 11.42 14.76 29.13
N ASP A 175 11.71 14.21 27.95
CA ASP A 175 13.07 14.11 27.40
C ASP A 175 13.09 14.36 25.89
N THR A 176 14.28 14.38 25.30
CA THR A 176 14.46 14.51 23.84
C THR A 176 14.32 13.19 23.08
N GLY A 177 14.37 12.06 23.79
CA GLY A 177 14.45 10.71 23.25
C GLY A 177 13.19 9.90 23.54
N LEU A 178 12.05 10.33 22.97
CA LEU A 178 10.77 9.69 23.21
C LEU A 178 10.77 8.22 22.79
N GLN A 179 10.52 7.33 23.74
CA GLN A 179 10.21 5.92 23.48
C GLN A 179 8.70 5.72 23.56
N VAL A 180 8.08 5.52 22.40
CA VAL A 180 6.64 5.24 22.27
C VAL A 180 6.45 3.73 22.26
N ASP A 181 5.63 3.22 23.19
CA ASP A 181 5.17 1.85 23.12
C ASP A 181 4.12 1.75 22.00
N TYR A 182 4.40 0.93 21.00
CA TYR A 182 3.53 0.69 19.86
C TYR A 182 3.09 -0.78 19.84
N GLY A 183 1.82 -1.01 19.53
CA GLY A 183 1.32 -2.33 19.23
C GLY A 183 0.14 -2.30 18.28
N ARG A 184 -0.30 -3.50 17.88
CA ARG A 184 -1.43 -3.71 16.98
C ARG A 184 -2.33 -4.80 17.52
N VAL A 185 -3.61 -4.67 17.25
CA VAL A 185 -4.63 -5.67 17.56
C VAL A 185 -5.59 -5.78 16.38
N ASP A 186 -5.93 -7.01 16.01
CA ASP A 186 -6.93 -7.26 14.98
C ASP A 186 -8.31 -6.95 15.53
N LEU A 187 -9.16 -6.28 14.74
CA LEU A 187 -10.51 -5.88 15.14
C LEU A 187 -11.50 -7.00 14.85
N GLU A 188 -12.32 -7.32 15.84
CA GLU A 188 -13.44 -8.24 15.76
C GLU A 188 -14.78 -7.49 15.92
N LEU A 189 -15.83 -8.05 15.31
CA LEU A 189 -17.15 -7.42 15.35
C LEU A 189 -17.65 -7.43 16.79
N GLY A 190 -18.04 -6.27 17.31
CA GLY A 190 -18.49 -6.13 18.70
C GLY A 190 -17.36 -5.86 19.70
N ASP A 191 -16.10 -5.76 19.26
CA ASP A 191 -15.01 -5.29 20.12
C ASP A 191 -15.34 -3.92 20.72
N GLN A 192 -15.10 -3.76 22.02
CA GLN A 192 -15.20 -2.48 22.71
C GLN A 192 -13.85 -2.07 23.29
N PHE A 193 -13.34 -0.93 22.84
CA PHE A 193 -12.13 -0.31 23.34
C PHE A 193 -12.47 0.78 24.35
N LEU A 194 -11.72 0.82 25.44
CA LEU A 194 -11.83 1.81 26.51
C LEU A 194 -10.47 2.46 26.75
N LEU A 195 -10.38 3.77 26.58
CA LEU A 195 -9.23 4.58 26.94
C LEU A 195 -9.55 5.39 28.20
N THR A 196 -8.68 5.40 29.20
CA THR A 196 -8.94 6.05 30.50
C THR A 196 -7.70 6.69 31.12
N SER A 197 -7.86 7.86 31.76
CA SER A 197 -6.89 8.40 32.73
C SER A 197 -6.95 7.65 34.07
N ASP A 198 -5.96 7.84 34.93
CA ASP A 198 -5.84 7.18 36.23
C ASP A 198 -6.97 7.55 37.20
N GLY A 199 -7.46 8.80 37.13
CA GLY A 199 -8.62 9.26 37.87
C GLY A 199 -9.88 8.42 37.62
N VAL A 200 -9.98 7.72 36.48
CA VAL A 200 -11.04 6.73 36.22
C VAL A 200 -10.59 5.32 36.59
N HIS A 201 -9.50 4.82 35.99
CA HIS A 201 -9.19 3.39 36.07
C HIS A 201 -8.66 2.91 37.43
N ASP A 202 -8.21 3.80 38.30
CA ASP A 202 -7.84 3.44 39.68
C ASP A 202 -9.06 3.42 40.62
N PHE A 203 -10.19 4.03 40.22
CA PHE A 203 -11.42 4.12 41.02
C PHE A 203 -12.58 3.27 40.48
N VAL A 204 -12.52 2.79 39.23
CA VAL A 204 -13.50 1.85 38.66
C VAL A 204 -12.92 0.42 38.63
N PRO A 205 -13.45 -0.52 39.44
CA PRO A 205 -13.01 -1.91 39.39
C PRO A 205 -13.28 -2.55 38.03
N LYS A 206 -12.39 -3.47 37.62
CA LYS A 206 -12.48 -4.23 36.36
C LYS A 206 -13.87 -4.86 36.15
N VAL A 207 -14.49 -5.38 37.20
CA VAL A 207 -15.82 -6.00 37.15
C VAL A 207 -16.88 -4.98 36.75
N THR A 208 -16.90 -3.82 37.40
CA THR A 208 -17.80 -2.71 37.08
C THR A 208 -17.58 -2.20 35.65
N THR A 209 -16.32 -2.07 35.22
CA THR A 209 -15.99 -1.66 33.85
C THR A 209 -16.62 -2.62 32.83
N MET A 210 -16.49 -3.93 33.04
CA MET A 210 -17.09 -4.94 32.18
C MET A 210 -18.62 -4.87 32.20
N GLU A 211 -19.24 -4.69 33.37
CA GLU A 211 -20.70 -4.55 33.49
C GLU A 211 -21.23 -3.35 32.71
N VAL A 212 -20.57 -2.19 32.78
CA VAL A 212 -20.99 -0.99 32.05
C VAL A 212 -20.81 -1.15 30.54
N LEU A 213 -19.68 -1.68 30.08
CA LEU A 213 -19.42 -1.87 28.64
C LEU A 213 -20.38 -2.89 28.00
N ARG A 214 -20.85 -3.89 28.75
CA ARG A 214 -21.82 -4.90 28.28
C ARG A 214 -23.26 -4.42 28.18
N ARG A 215 -23.58 -3.23 28.71
CA ARG A 215 -24.96 -2.73 28.67
C ARG A 215 -25.34 -2.32 27.26
N ASP A 216 -26.19 -3.12 26.64
CA ASP A 216 -26.78 -2.85 25.31
C ASP A 216 -27.78 -1.68 25.33
N ASP A 217 -28.27 -1.31 26.51
CA ASP A 217 -29.19 -0.17 26.68
C ASP A 217 -28.47 1.18 26.77
N LEU A 218 -27.14 1.19 26.75
CA LEU A 218 -26.31 2.39 26.74
C LEU A 218 -25.54 2.50 25.42
N ASP A 219 -25.53 3.69 24.82
CA ASP A 219 -24.60 3.99 23.73
C ASP A 219 -23.16 4.25 24.26
N ALA A 220 -22.19 4.37 23.35
CA ALA A 220 -20.78 4.59 23.71
C ALA A 220 -20.57 5.87 24.56
N GLN A 221 -21.35 6.93 24.32
CA GLN A 221 -21.28 8.18 25.08
C GLN A 221 -21.78 7.98 26.52
N GLN A 222 -22.93 7.34 26.68
CA GLN A 222 -23.53 7.02 27.97
C GLN A 222 -22.67 6.04 28.78
N LYS A 223 -21.99 5.09 28.11
CA LYS A 223 -21.00 4.21 28.75
C LYS A 223 -19.84 5.02 29.33
N ALA A 224 -19.23 5.93 28.55
CA ALA A 224 -18.13 6.79 29.00
C ALA A 224 -18.55 7.68 30.19
N GLU A 225 -19.71 8.32 30.11
CA GLU A 225 -20.26 9.17 31.19
C GLU A 225 -20.57 8.36 32.47
N THR A 226 -21.05 7.13 32.33
CA THR A 226 -21.35 6.26 33.46
C THR A 226 -20.08 5.84 34.20
N LEU A 227 -19.00 5.52 33.48
CA LEU A 227 -17.70 5.19 34.08
C LEU A 227 -17.10 6.39 34.83
N VAL A 228 -17.13 7.57 34.21
CA VAL A 228 -16.65 8.82 34.83
C VAL A 228 -17.46 9.14 36.10
N ARG A 229 -18.80 9.06 36.04
CA ARG A 229 -19.65 9.30 37.21
C ARG A 229 -19.39 8.28 38.32
N TYR A 230 -19.18 7.00 37.98
CA TYR A 230 -18.87 5.98 38.98
C TYR A 230 -17.56 6.30 39.71
N ALA A 231 -16.51 6.70 38.99
CA ALA A 231 -15.24 7.11 39.60
C ALA A 231 -15.40 8.35 40.49
N GLU A 232 -16.18 9.34 40.06
CA GLU A 232 -16.52 10.54 40.85
C GLU A 232 -17.25 10.18 42.15
N GLU A 233 -18.25 9.30 42.09
CA GLU A 233 -19.01 8.83 43.26
C GLU A 233 -18.16 7.95 44.22
N ASN A 234 -17.11 7.31 43.71
CA ASN A 234 -16.16 6.51 44.50
C ASN A 234 -14.97 7.35 45.03
N GLY A 235 -15.05 8.68 44.91
CA GLY A 235 -14.12 9.59 45.55
C GLY A 235 -12.80 9.76 44.81
N SER A 236 -12.82 9.70 43.48
CA SER A 236 -11.68 10.08 42.65
C SER A 236 -11.18 11.48 42.98
N ASP A 237 -9.87 11.62 43.18
CA ASP A 237 -9.19 12.85 43.55
C ASP A 237 -8.46 13.53 42.37
N ASP A 238 -8.66 13.02 41.15
CA ASP A 238 -8.02 13.52 39.92
C ASP A 238 -9.03 13.99 38.86
N ASN A 239 -8.52 14.41 37.71
CA ASN A 239 -9.27 14.60 36.48
C ASN A 239 -9.74 13.25 35.95
N LEU A 240 -10.90 13.27 35.30
CA LEU A 240 -11.67 12.07 35.01
C LEU A 240 -11.94 12.00 33.52
N THR A 241 -11.25 11.09 32.82
CA THR A 241 -11.39 10.95 31.38
C THR A 241 -11.59 9.51 30.94
N ALA A 242 -12.62 9.29 30.11
CA ALA A 242 -12.92 8.02 29.47
C ALA A 242 -13.33 8.22 28.00
N VAL A 243 -12.83 7.38 27.11
CA VAL A 243 -13.26 7.25 25.71
C VAL A 243 -13.64 5.81 25.44
N VAL A 244 -14.85 5.59 24.95
CA VAL A 244 -15.37 4.27 24.55
C VAL A 244 -15.51 4.25 23.04
N VAL A 245 -15.01 3.20 22.39
CA VAL A 245 -15.18 2.96 20.96
C VAL A 245 -15.61 1.52 20.72
N GLU A 246 -16.73 1.33 20.03
CA GLU A 246 -17.31 0.03 19.67
C GLU A 246 -17.18 -0.20 18.17
N VAL A 247 -16.73 -1.39 17.80
CA VAL A 247 -16.64 -1.85 16.41
C VAL A 247 -18.00 -2.38 15.97
N ALA A 248 -18.75 -1.56 15.23
CA ALA A 248 -20.13 -1.84 14.82
C ALA A 248 -20.22 -2.61 13.49
N ALA A 249 -19.24 -2.43 12.59
CA ALA A 249 -19.09 -3.20 11.37
C ALA A 249 -17.61 -3.26 10.97
N LEU A 250 -17.21 -4.32 10.27
CA LEU A 250 -15.85 -4.46 9.77
C LEU A 250 -15.83 -4.55 8.24
N PRO A 251 -14.77 -4.03 7.59
CA PRO A 251 -14.58 -4.21 6.16
C PRO A 251 -14.27 -5.68 5.83
N ALA A 252 -14.50 -6.07 4.58
CA ALA A 252 -14.25 -7.42 4.08
C ALA A 252 -12.76 -7.83 4.21
N THR A 253 -12.54 -9.11 4.54
CA THR A 253 -11.29 -9.81 4.92
C THR A 253 -9.96 -9.21 4.39
N THR A 254 -9.04 -8.91 5.32
CA THR A 254 -7.68 -8.39 5.05
C THR A 254 -6.76 -9.44 4.43
N LEU A 255 -5.68 -8.99 3.81
CA LEU A 255 -4.62 -9.81 3.21
C LEU A 255 -3.94 -10.73 4.24
N ASP A 256 -3.74 -10.25 5.48
CA ASP A 256 -3.06 -11.00 6.54
C ASP A 256 -3.89 -12.19 7.05
N GLU A 257 -5.21 -12.04 7.21
CA GLU A 257 -6.11 -13.14 7.57
C GLU A 257 -6.17 -14.20 6.45
N TYR A 258 -6.21 -13.74 5.20
CA TYR A 258 -6.17 -14.61 4.02
C TYR A 258 -4.85 -15.39 3.94
N SER A 259 -3.71 -14.71 4.19
CA SER A 259 -2.38 -15.33 4.27
C SER A 259 -2.28 -16.34 5.42
N HIS A 260 -2.73 -15.99 6.63
CA HIS A 260 -2.65 -16.86 7.80
C HIS A 260 -3.47 -18.16 7.68
N GLN A 261 -4.61 -18.14 6.98
CA GLN A 261 -5.38 -19.36 6.73
C GLN A 261 -4.71 -20.27 5.69
N LEU A 262 -4.16 -19.67 4.63
CA LEU A 262 -3.61 -20.41 3.50
C LEU A 262 -2.20 -20.93 3.71
N THR A 263 -1.35 -20.17 4.42
CA THR A 263 0.01 -20.58 4.81
C THR A 263 0.04 -21.83 5.69
N ARG A 264 -1.09 -22.22 6.30
CA ARG A 264 -1.23 -23.45 7.09
C ARG A 264 -1.53 -24.69 6.25
N LEU A 265 -1.94 -24.52 5.00
CA LEU A 265 -2.24 -25.65 4.13
C LEU A 265 -0.93 -26.26 3.60
N PRO A 266 -0.82 -27.59 3.57
CA PRO A 266 0.34 -28.24 2.97
C PRO A 266 0.35 -27.98 1.46
N PHE A 267 1.53 -28.06 0.85
CA PHE A 267 1.62 -28.04 -0.61
C PHE A 267 1.01 -29.35 -1.16
N PRO A 268 0.31 -29.29 -2.30
CA PRO A 268 -0.25 -30.48 -2.90
C PRO A 268 0.88 -31.42 -3.37
N PRO A 269 0.68 -32.74 -3.32
CA PRO A 269 1.60 -33.67 -3.96
C PRO A 269 1.59 -33.44 -5.49
N PRO A 270 2.59 -33.94 -6.23
CA PRO A 270 2.54 -33.97 -7.69
C PRO A 270 1.22 -34.58 -8.17
N LEU A 271 0.48 -33.83 -8.97
CA LEU A 271 -0.87 -34.20 -9.41
C LEU A 271 -0.81 -34.87 -10.79
N GLU A 272 -1.26 -36.11 -10.86
CA GLU A 272 -1.34 -36.88 -12.11
C GLU A 272 -2.77 -36.87 -12.70
N PRO A 273 -2.93 -37.02 -14.03
CA PRO A 273 -4.23 -37.20 -14.67
C PRO A 273 -5.06 -38.30 -13.99
N GLY A 274 -6.31 -37.97 -13.64
CA GLY A 274 -7.25 -38.85 -12.95
C GLY A 274 -7.25 -38.72 -11.43
N MET A 275 -6.27 -38.04 -10.82
CA MET A 275 -6.31 -37.71 -9.39
C MET A 275 -7.41 -36.68 -9.10
N VAL A 276 -7.96 -36.70 -7.89
CA VAL A 276 -8.97 -35.73 -7.43
C VAL A 276 -8.46 -35.04 -6.18
N LEU A 277 -8.38 -33.71 -6.22
CA LEU A 277 -8.05 -32.86 -5.07
C LEU A 277 -9.26 -31.98 -4.76
N ASP A 278 -9.82 -32.11 -3.55
CA ASP A 278 -10.95 -31.29 -3.05
C ASP A 278 -12.16 -31.19 -4.01
N GLY A 279 -12.43 -32.29 -4.72
CA GLY A 279 -13.52 -32.40 -5.71
C GLY A 279 -13.19 -31.82 -7.09
N TYR A 280 -11.91 -31.58 -7.38
CA TYR A 280 -11.41 -31.19 -8.70
C TYR A 280 -10.57 -32.32 -9.28
N ALA A 281 -11.07 -32.94 -10.36
CA ALA A 281 -10.41 -34.03 -11.05
C ALA A 281 -9.37 -33.47 -12.04
N VAL A 282 -8.13 -33.89 -11.92
CA VAL A 282 -7.02 -33.47 -12.78
C VAL A 282 -7.17 -34.14 -14.14
N GLU A 283 -7.28 -33.35 -15.20
CA GLU A 283 -7.34 -33.86 -16.57
C GLU A 283 -5.94 -33.99 -17.17
N ARG A 284 -5.11 -32.95 -17.01
CA ARG A 284 -3.72 -32.92 -17.50
C ARG A 284 -2.95 -31.72 -16.94
N GLU A 285 -1.62 -31.81 -16.96
CA GLU A 285 -0.75 -30.65 -16.75
C GLU A 285 -0.82 -29.70 -17.96
N LEU A 286 -0.90 -28.39 -17.69
CA LEU A 286 -0.86 -27.32 -18.70
C LEU A 286 0.54 -26.72 -18.80
N PHE A 287 1.18 -26.50 -17.65
CA PHE A 287 2.48 -25.85 -17.56
C PHE A 287 3.14 -26.18 -16.23
N SER A 288 4.46 -26.31 -16.25
CA SER A 288 5.27 -26.53 -15.05
C SER A 288 6.52 -25.66 -15.12
N SER A 289 6.73 -24.89 -14.07
CA SER A 289 7.90 -24.03 -13.89
C SER A 289 8.58 -24.33 -12.56
N GLN A 290 9.74 -23.72 -12.33
CA GLN A 290 10.41 -23.84 -11.02
C GLN A 290 9.51 -23.36 -9.87
N ARG A 291 8.67 -22.34 -10.12
CA ARG A 291 7.87 -21.64 -9.10
C ARG A 291 6.48 -22.23 -8.93
N SER A 292 5.76 -22.48 -10.02
CA SER A 292 4.37 -22.92 -9.98
C SER A 292 4.06 -23.97 -11.04
N GLN A 293 2.99 -24.73 -10.80
CA GLN A 293 2.44 -25.71 -11.73
C GLN A 293 0.97 -25.35 -12.02
N LEU A 294 0.56 -25.56 -13.27
CA LEU A 294 -0.80 -25.33 -13.74
C LEU A 294 -1.39 -26.64 -14.25
N TYR A 295 -2.58 -26.98 -13.77
CA TYR A 295 -3.30 -28.18 -14.16
C TYR A 295 -4.66 -27.81 -14.72
N LEU A 296 -5.06 -28.44 -15.82
CA LEU A 296 -6.45 -28.42 -16.27
C LEU A 296 -7.24 -29.38 -15.38
N VAL A 297 -8.28 -28.87 -14.73
CA VAL A 297 -9.11 -29.64 -13.80
C VAL A 297 -10.58 -29.54 -14.18
N ARG A 298 -11.35 -30.57 -13.83
CA ARG A 298 -12.80 -30.60 -13.94
C ARG A 298 -13.41 -30.65 -12.55
N ASP A 299 -14.31 -29.72 -12.26
CA ASP A 299 -15.12 -29.78 -11.05
C ASP A 299 -16.05 -31.00 -11.14
N THR A 300 -15.95 -31.92 -10.17
CA THR A 300 -16.73 -33.15 -10.16
C THR A 300 -18.22 -32.95 -9.87
N GLU A 301 -18.62 -31.81 -9.28
CA GLU A 301 -20.03 -31.51 -8.99
C GLU A 301 -20.69 -30.73 -10.13
N THR A 302 -20.04 -29.68 -10.64
CA THR A 302 -20.62 -28.80 -11.68
C THR A 302 -20.29 -29.25 -13.10
N GLY A 303 -19.22 -30.03 -13.29
CA GLY A 303 -18.68 -30.39 -14.59
C GLY A 303 -17.88 -29.27 -15.27
N GLU A 304 -17.72 -28.11 -14.62
CA GLU A 304 -16.98 -26.95 -15.14
C GLU A 304 -15.48 -27.28 -15.30
N THR A 305 -14.89 -26.80 -16.40
CA THR A 305 -13.44 -26.93 -16.66
C THR A 305 -12.74 -25.67 -16.17
N LEU A 306 -11.74 -25.85 -15.30
CA LEU A 306 -11.00 -24.79 -14.62
C LEU A 306 -9.50 -25.04 -14.73
N VAL A 307 -8.70 -24.05 -14.37
CA VAL A 307 -7.25 -24.20 -14.20
C VAL A 307 -6.92 -24.11 -12.72
N MET A 308 -6.21 -25.11 -12.22
CA MET A 308 -5.67 -25.15 -10.86
C MET A 308 -4.21 -24.73 -10.89
N LYS A 309 -3.87 -23.67 -10.15
CA LYS A 309 -2.48 -23.29 -9.91
C LYS A 309 -2.05 -23.78 -8.53
N THR A 310 -0.91 -24.45 -8.50
CA THR A 310 -0.27 -24.94 -7.27
C THR A 310 1.13 -24.35 -7.13
N PRO A 311 1.62 -24.14 -5.91
CA PRO A 311 3.00 -23.80 -5.68
C PRO A 311 3.89 -25.02 -5.97
N SER A 312 5.13 -24.76 -6.40
CA SER A 312 6.14 -25.80 -6.59
C SER A 312 6.73 -26.23 -5.25
N VAL A 313 6.87 -27.54 -5.04
CA VAL A 313 7.52 -28.13 -3.85
C VAL A 313 8.94 -27.60 -3.60
N ASN A 314 9.62 -27.08 -4.63
CA ASN A 314 10.95 -26.49 -4.47
C ASN A 314 10.98 -25.21 -3.60
N TYR A 315 9.81 -24.63 -3.29
CA TYR A 315 9.66 -23.39 -2.53
C TYR A 315 8.84 -23.58 -1.24
N GLU A 316 8.71 -24.81 -0.74
CA GLU A 316 7.94 -25.13 0.47
C GLU A 316 8.47 -24.44 1.75
N ASP A 317 9.79 -24.17 1.80
CA ASP A 317 10.44 -23.47 2.92
C ASP A 317 10.56 -21.96 2.71
N ASP A 318 10.17 -21.43 1.54
CA ASP A 318 10.27 -19.99 1.23
C ASP A 318 8.97 -19.27 1.61
N ILE A 319 8.92 -18.79 2.85
CA ILE A 319 7.79 -18.04 3.41
C ILE A 319 7.41 -16.85 2.51
N HIS A 320 8.41 -16.16 1.93
CA HIS A 320 8.14 -15.00 1.07
C HIS A 320 7.52 -15.40 -0.27
N TYR A 321 7.87 -16.57 -0.80
CA TYR A 321 7.21 -17.13 -1.98
C TYR A 321 5.76 -17.52 -1.66
N ILE A 322 5.53 -18.18 -0.52
CA ILE A 322 4.19 -18.59 -0.09
C ILE A 322 3.29 -17.37 0.10
N ASP A 323 3.78 -16.34 0.80
CA ASP A 323 3.03 -15.10 1.00
C ASP A 323 2.61 -14.50 -0.35
N ARG A 324 3.53 -14.41 -1.32
CA ARG A 324 3.20 -13.90 -2.67
C ARG A 324 2.18 -14.77 -3.40
N PHE A 325 2.30 -16.08 -3.31
CA PHE A 325 1.34 -17.00 -3.93
C PHE A 325 -0.08 -16.79 -3.37
N VAL A 326 -0.18 -16.52 -2.07
CA VAL A 326 -1.47 -16.20 -1.43
C VAL A 326 -1.96 -14.80 -1.80
N GLN A 327 -1.07 -13.82 -1.85
CA GLN A 327 -1.38 -12.47 -2.32
C GLN A 327 -1.92 -12.50 -3.75
N GLU A 328 -1.36 -13.35 -4.60
CA GLU A 328 -1.78 -13.53 -5.99
C GLU A 328 -3.28 -13.86 -6.10
N GLU A 329 -3.72 -14.88 -5.37
CA GLU A 329 -5.14 -15.26 -5.32
C GLU A 329 -6.00 -14.14 -4.72
N TRP A 330 -5.54 -13.51 -3.63
CA TRP A 330 -6.26 -12.44 -2.95
C TRP A 330 -6.52 -11.23 -3.85
N ILE A 331 -5.52 -10.84 -4.65
CA ILE A 331 -5.60 -9.73 -5.60
C ILE A 331 -6.54 -10.12 -6.75
N GLY A 332 -6.33 -11.29 -7.35
CA GLY A 332 -7.14 -11.73 -8.49
C GLY A 332 -8.63 -11.93 -8.15
N LEU A 333 -8.97 -12.21 -6.88
CA LEU A 333 -10.38 -12.28 -6.41
C LEU A 333 -11.11 -10.91 -6.38
N ARG A 334 -10.37 -9.80 -6.47
CA ARG A 334 -10.90 -8.43 -6.42
C ARG A 334 -11.02 -7.78 -7.79
N ILE A 335 -10.24 -8.24 -8.76
CA ILE A 335 -10.25 -7.69 -10.11
C ILE A 335 -11.39 -8.32 -10.90
N GLN A 336 -12.33 -7.49 -11.35
CA GLN A 336 -13.47 -7.90 -12.17
C GLN A 336 -13.38 -7.23 -13.53
N SER A 337 -12.96 -7.97 -14.55
CA SER A 337 -12.89 -7.50 -15.93
C SER A 337 -12.91 -8.66 -16.91
N ASP A 338 -13.58 -8.49 -18.05
CA ASP A 338 -13.57 -9.48 -19.13
C ASP A 338 -12.17 -9.66 -19.76
N ARG A 339 -11.28 -8.68 -19.55
CA ARG A 339 -9.91 -8.64 -20.08
C ARG A 339 -8.85 -9.19 -19.14
N VAL A 340 -9.27 -9.67 -17.98
CA VAL A 340 -8.39 -10.30 -16.97
C VAL A 340 -8.94 -11.69 -16.67
N VAL A 341 -8.06 -12.66 -16.46
CA VAL A 341 -8.47 -14.02 -16.09
C VAL A 341 -9.18 -13.99 -14.74
N ARG A 342 -10.36 -14.60 -14.68
CA ARG A 342 -11.15 -14.65 -13.46
C ARG A 342 -10.60 -15.68 -12.49
N ILE A 343 -10.18 -15.24 -11.30
CA ILE A 343 -9.91 -16.13 -10.17
C ILE A 343 -11.23 -16.59 -9.55
N CYS A 344 -11.37 -17.89 -9.34
CA CYS A 344 -12.61 -18.53 -8.87
C CYS A 344 -12.62 -18.63 -7.34
N ARG A 345 -13.64 -18.02 -6.72
CA ARG A 345 -13.88 -18.16 -5.27
C ARG A 345 -14.11 -19.62 -4.91
N GLN A 346 -13.36 -20.11 -3.92
CA GLN A 346 -13.51 -21.45 -3.39
C GLN A 346 -14.58 -21.48 -2.30
N ASN A 347 -15.56 -22.36 -2.46
CA ASN A 347 -16.61 -22.61 -1.46
C ASN A 347 -16.39 -23.93 -0.68
N ARG A 348 -15.37 -24.71 -1.07
CA ARG A 348 -15.01 -25.99 -0.44
C ARG A 348 -13.83 -25.80 0.51
N GLN A 349 -13.78 -26.64 1.54
CA GLN A 349 -12.63 -26.71 2.42
C GLN A 349 -11.43 -27.26 1.64
N ARG A 350 -10.33 -26.51 1.62
CA ARG A 350 -9.08 -26.90 0.97
C ARG A 350 -8.26 -27.82 1.89
N THR A 351 -7.70 -28.90 1.33
CA THR A 351 -6.75 -29.80 1.99
C THR A 351 -5.31 -29.50 1.63
N ALA A 352 -5.07 -28.73 0.56
CA ALA A 352 -3.75 -28.28 0.13
C ALA A 352 -3.79 -26.83 -0.40
N LEU A 353 -2.62 -26.19 -0.49
CA LEU A 353 -2.47 -24.83 -1.01
C LEU A 353 -2.59 -24.82 -2.53
N TYR A 354 -3.70 -24.28 -3.05
CA TYR A 354 -3.92 -24.01 -4.46
C TYR A 354 -5.00 -22.94 -4.62
N TYR A 355 -5.12 -22.41 -5.83
CA TYR A 355 -6.27 -21.61 -6.25
C TYR A 355 -6.72 -21.97 -7.66
N LEU A 356 -7.96 -21.60 -7.98
CA LEU A 356 -8.56 -21.88 -9.29
C LEU A 356 -8.77 -20.60 -10.08
N MET A 357 -8.62 -20.71 -11.38
CA MET A 357 -8.93 -19.66 -12.34
C MET A 357 -9.76 -20.24 -13.49
N GLU A 358 -10.46 -19.38 -14.22
CA GLU A 358 -11.17 -19.80 -15.43
C GLU A 358 -10.20 -20.40 -16.45
N TYR A 359 -10.68 -21.38 -17.22
CA TYR A 359 -9.91 -21.92 -18.34
C TYR A 359 -10.08 -21.03 -19.57
N VAL A 360 -8.97 -20.44 -20.05
CA VAL A 360 -8.94 -19.66 -21.29
C VAL A 360 -8.52 -20.57 -22.43
N GLU A 361 -9.47 -20.96 -23.28
CA GLU A 361 -9.18 -21.72 -24.49
C GLU A 361 -8.63 -20.78 -25.58
N GLY A 362 -7.37 -20.97 -25.98
CA GLY A 362 -6.71 -20.07 -26.92
C GLY A 362 -5.20 -20.24 -26.97
N CYS A 363 -4.49 -19.17 -27.26
CA CYS A 363 -3.02 -19.15 -27.34
C CYS A 363 -2.44 -17.89 -26.69
N THR A 364 -1.16 -17.94 -26.31
CA THR A 364 -0.47 -16.74 -25.80
C THR A 364 -0.29 -15.70 -26.90
N LEU A 365 -0.25 -14.42 -26.50
CA LEU A 365 0.06 -13.32 -27.41
C LEU A 365 1.45 -13.50 -28.03
N GLU A 366 2.42 -14.01 -27.27
CA GLU A 366 3.74 -14.41 -27.78
C GLU A 366 3.63 -15.36 -28.99
N SER A 367 2.87 -16.45 -28.83
CA SER A 367 2.63 -17.42 -29.91
C SER A 367 1.84 -16.82 -31.07
N TRP A 368 0.98 -15.83 -30.80
CA TRP A 368 0.23 -15.13 -31.83
C TRP A 368 1.11 -14.17 -32.64
N ILE A 369 1.96 -13.37 -31.99
CA ILE A 369 2.92 -12.47 -32.63
C ILE A 369 3.86 -13.27 -33.53
N ALA A 370 4.39 -14.39 -33.05
CA ALA A 370 5.27 -15.26 -33.84
C ALA A 370 4.61 -15.82 -35.12
N ARG A 371 3.28 -16.04 -35.11
CA ARG A 371 2.52 -16.55 -36.26
C ARG A 371 1.99 -15.45 -37.18
N ASN A 372 1.77 -14.25 -36.67
CA ASN A 372 1.11 -13.15 -37.36
C ASN A 372 2.07 -11.97 -37.52
N ARG A 373 3.13 -12.14 -38.31
CA ARG A 373 4.04 -11.04 -38.62
C ARG A 373 3.33 -10.00 -39.48
N PHE A 374 3.22 -8.77 -38.99
CA PHE A 374 2.48 -7.65 -39.61
C PHE A 374 0.96 -7.84 -39.69
N PRO A 375 0.27 -7.92 -38.54
CA PRO A 375 -1.18 -8.01 -38.49
C PRO A 375 -1.85 -6.77 -39.09
N LYS A 376 -3.16 -6.87 -39.38
CA LYS A 376 -3.93 -5.70 -39.81
C LYS A 376 -3.89 -4.64 -38.70
N PRO A 377 -3.63 -3.34 -39.01
CA PRO A 377 -3.52 -2.31 -37.98
C PRO A 377 -4.71 -2.22 -37.02
N ALA A 378 -5.93 -2.41 -37.54
CA ALA A 378 -7.15 -2.41 -36.73
C ALA A 378 -7.20 -3.57 -35.72
N GLU A 379 -6.68 -4.74 -36.08
CA GLU A 379 -6.62 -5.92 -35.21
C GLU A 379 -5.54 -5.75 -34.15
N ALA A 380 -4.34 -5.32 -34.55
CA ALA A 380 -3.25 -4.98 -33.64
C ALA A 380 -3.68 -3.93 -32.60
N PHE A 381 -4.30 -2.85 -33.05
CA PHE A 381 -4.79 -1.79 -32.17
C PHE A 381 -5.88 -2.29 -31.22
N ARG A 382 -6.81 -3.14 -31.71
CA ARG A 382 -7.82 -3.76 -30.85
C ARG A 382 -7.17 -4.59 -29.73
N ILE A 383 -6.17 -5.41 -30.04
CA ILE A 383 -5.44 -6.19 -29.05
C ILE A 383 -4.78 -5.27 -28.02
N VAL A 384 -4.03 -4.25 -28.46
CA VAL A 384 -3.38 -3.30 -27.55
C VAL A 384 -4.39 -2.58 -26.66
N ARG A 385 -5.52 -2.16 -27.21
CA ARG A 385 -6.61 -1.53 -26.43
C ARG A 385 -7.20 -2.50 -25.41
N GLU A 386 -7.47 -3.75 -25.78
CA GLU A 386 -8.01 -4.73 -24.83
C GLU A 386 -7.01 -5.09 -23.72
N ILE A 387 -5.70 -5.07 -23.99
CA ILE A 387 -4.66 -5.19 -22.95
C ILE A 387 -4.71 -3.97 -22.02
N ALA A 388 -4.85 -2.77 -22.58
CA ALA A 388 -4.96 -1.53 -21.82
C ALA A 388 -6.21 -1.52 -20.92
N ASP A 389 -7.35 -1.95 -21.43
CA ASP A 389 -8.59 -2.12 -20.65
C ASP A 389 -8.38 -3.10 -19.48
N GLY A 390 -7.62 -4.18 -19.70
CA GLY A 390 -7.22 -5.11 -18.65
C GLY A 390 -6.36 -4.45 -17.57
N LEU A 391 -5.32 -3.72 -17.95
CA LEU A 391 -4.46 -2.98 -17.02
C LEU A 391 -5.21 -1.88 -16.25
N THR A 392 -6.15 -1.19 -16.89
CA THR A 392 -7.01 -0.22 -16.21
C THR A 392 -7.80 -0.88 -15.08
N ALA A 393 -8.31 -2.10 -15.27
CA ALA A 393 -9.00 -2.84 -14.20
C ALA A 393 -8.09 -3.17 -13.00
N PHE A 394 -6.79 -3.39 -13.22
CA PHE A 394 -5.82 -3.48 -12.13
C PHE A 394 -5.65 -2.12 -11.41
N HIS A 395 -5.45 -1.06 -12.19
CA HIS A 395 -5.19 0.29 -11.64
C HIS A 395 -6.38 0.85 -10.87
N GLU A 396 -7.61 0.56 -11.29
CA GLU A 396 -8.85 0.90 -10.56
C GLU A 396 -8.96 0.23 -9.19
N GLN A 397 -8.22 -0.88 -8.97
CA GLN A 397 -8.09 -1.56 -7.70
C GLN A 397 -6.75 -1.25 -7.01
N GLU A 398 -6.12 -0.11 -7.33
CA GLU A 398 -4.83 0.35 -6.79
C GLU A 398 -3.69 -0.66 -6.93
N THR A 399 -3.78 -1.47 -7.98
CA THR A 399 -2.93 -2.63 -8.17
C THR A 399 -2.12 -2.42 -9.45
N ILE A 400 -0.81 -2.63 -9.39
CA ILE A 400 0.12 -2.47 -10.52
C ILE A 400 0.60 -3.85 -10.95
N HIS A 401 0.61 -4.15 -12.24
CA HIS A 401 0.90 -5.49 -12.74
C HIS A 401 2.39 -5.86 -12.65
N GLN A 402 3.30 -4.95 -13.02
CA GLN A 402 4.77 -5.03 -12.93
C GLN A 402 5.50 -6.09 -13.78
N ASP A 403 4.85 -7.19 -14.18
CA ASP A 403 5.44 -8.22 -15.08
C ASP A 403 4.54 -8.53 -16.30
N LEU A 404 4.08 -7.47 -16.98
CA LEU A 404 3.29 -7.62 -18.19
C LEU A 404 4.21 -7.95 -19.38
N LYS A 405 3.92 -9.05 -20.08
CA LYS A 405 4.66 -9.51 -21.26
C LYS A 405 3.76 -10.37 -22.17
N PRO A 406 4.12 -10.59 -23.44
CA PRO A 406 3.29 -11.39 -24.36
C PRO A 406 3.00 -12.82 -23.90
N ALA A 407 3.88 -13.42 -23.09
CA ALA A 407 3.66 -14.75 -22.51
C ALA A 407 2.57 -14.77 -21.42
N ASN A 408 2.31 -13.62 -20.78
CA ASN A 408 1.33 -13.44 -19.70
C ASN A 408 -0.03 -12.94 -20.20
N ILE A 409 -0.24 -12.93 -21.52
CA ILE A 409 -1.46 -12.50 -22.18
C ILE A 409 -1.95 -13.63 -23.09
N MET A 410 -3.22 -13.99 -23.00
CA MET A 410 -3.86 -14.95 -23.90
C MET A 410 -4.85 -14.25 -24.83
N LEU A 411 -4.94 -14.79 -26.04
CA LEU A 411 -6.04 -14.55 -26.97
C LEU A 411 -6.93 -15.78 -26.96
N ASP A 412 -8.20 -15.60 -26.59
CA ASP A 412 -9.18 -16.68 -26.61
C ASP A 412 -9.56 -17.09 -28.05
N SER A 413 -10.41 -18.11 -28.18
CA SER A 413 -10.88 -18.62 -29.47
C SER A 413 -11.64 -17.59 -30.32
N ALA A 414 -12.20 -16.53 -29.71
CA ALA A 414 -12.83 -15.40 -30.39
C ALA A 414 -11.83 -14.27 -30.70
N GLY A 415 -10.59 -14.38 -30.25
CA GLY A 415 -9.52 -13.41 -30.44
C GLY A 415 -9.54 -12.28 -29.41
N HIS A 416 -10.25 -12.42 -28.30
CA HIS A 416 -10.27 -11.46 -27.20
C HIS A 416 -9.11 -11.69 -26.23
N VAL A 417 -8.59 -10.58 -25.71
CA VAL A 417 -7.47 -10.58 -24.75
C VAL A 417 -7.93 -10.96 -23.36
N LYS A 418 -7.14 -11.79 -22.69
CA LYS A 418 -7.14 -12.00 -21.24
C LYS A 418 -5.72 -11.94 -20.68
N ILE A 419 -5.49 -11.08 -19.69
CA ILE A 419 -4.27 -11.07 -18.87
C ILE A 419 -4.35 -12.23 -17.87
N ILE A 420 -3.33 -13.08 -17.78
CA ILE A 420 -3.42 -14.38 -17.08
C ILE A 420 -2.48 -14.55 -15.87
N ASP A 421 -1.54 -13.64 -15.62
CA ASP A 421 -0.54 -13.81 -14.56
C ASP A 421 -0.63 -12.68 -13.53
N PHE A 422 -0.62 -13.05 -12.25
CA PHE A 422 -0.65 -12.10 -11.14
C PHE A 422 0.60 -12.22 -10.24
N GLY A 423 1.58 -13.05 -10.60
CA GLY A 423 2.69 -13.44 -9.71
C GLY A 423 3.66 -12.32 -9.30
N SER A 424 3.56 -11.16 -9.93
CA SER A 424 4.40 -9.97 -9.69
C SER A 424 3.59 -8.74 -9.29
N VAL A 425 2.30 -8.90 -9.05
CA VAL A 425 1.37 -7.79 -8.87
C VAL A 425 1.59 -7.10 -7.51
N TYR A 426 1.55 -5.77 -7.52
CA TYR A 426 1.81 -4.93 -6.35
C TYR A 426 0.61 -4.05 -6.02
N VAL A 427 0.11 -4.15 -4.78
CA VAL A 427 -0.95 -3.28 -4.26
C VAL A 427 -0.32 -2.06 -3.57
N ALA A 428 -0.66 -0.87 -4.04
CA ALA A 428 -0.03 0.37 -3.57
C ALA A 428 -0.27 0.67 -2.07
N GLY A 429 -1.37 0.16 -1.50
CA GLY A 429 -1.81 0.46 -0.13
C GLY A 429 -1.59 -0.62 0.95
N SER A 430 -1.22 -1.86 0.60
CA SER A 430 -1.27 -2.99 1.56
C SER A 430 0.06 -3.68 1.88
N ALA A 431 1.16 -3.40 1.16
CA ALA A 431 2.44 -4.06 1.39
C ALA A 431 3.41 -3.14 2.16
N GLU A 432 3.85 -3.56 3.36
CA GLU A 432 4.78 -2.80 4.20
C GLU A 432 6.18 -2.58 3.57
N VAL A 433 6.53 -3.33 2.52
CA VAL A 433 7.83 -3.23 1.83
C VAL A 433 7.67 -3.54 0.33
N PHE A 434 7.95 -2.57 -0.55
CA PHE A 434 8.23 -2.84 -1.96
C PHE A 434 9.51 -3.67 -2.07
N ARG A 435 9.40 -4.93 -2.51
CA ARG A 435 10.54 -5.80 -2.79
C ARG A 435 10.49 -6.22 -4.26
N PRO A 436 11.39 -5.71 -5.11
CA PRO A 436 11.49 -6.16 -6.49
C PRO A 436 11.66 -7.67 -6.51
N LEU A 437 10.92 -8.37 -7.36
CA LEU A 437 11.24 -9.75 -7.68
C LEU A 437 12.62 -9.75 -8.34
N GLN A 438 13.63 -10.21 -7.60
CA GLN A 438 14.82 -10.69 -8.28
C GLN A 438 14.35 -11.87 -9.14
N HIS A 439 14.36 -11.69 -10.45
CA HIS A 439 14.29 -12.77 -11.42
C HIS A 439 15.73 -13.14 -11.81
N PRO A 440 16.54 -13.80 -10.94
CA PRO A 440 17.84 -14.26 -11.36
C PRO A 440 17.61 -15.33 -12.44
N GLY A 441 17.87 -14.98 -13.70
CA GLY A 441 17.95 -15.95 -14.80
C GLY A 441 16.79 -16.03 -15.80
N ALA A 442 15.80 -15.12 -15.77
CA ALA A 442 14.78 -15.09 -16.84
C ALA A 442 15.30 -14.31 -18.06
N LEU A 443 16.12 -14.96 -18.89
CA LEU A 443 16.49 -14.46 -20.23
C LEU A 443 15.21 -14.03 -20.98
N GLY A 444 15.13 -12.77 -21.39
CA GLY A 444 14.00 -12.21 -22.16
C GLY A 444 12.92 -11.43 -21.39
N THR A 445 12.88 -11.48 -20.05
CA THR A 445 11.90 -10.69 -19.27
C THR A 445 12.29 -9.21 -19.16
N ALA A 446 13.59 -8.91 -19.12
CA ALA A 446 14.09 -7.53 -18.99
C ALA A 446 13.67 -6.62 -20.16
N SER A 447 13.35 -7.18 -21.34
CA SER A 447 12.92 -6.41 -22.50
C SER A 447 11.57 -5.73 -22.34
N TYR A 448 10.68 -6.24 -21.48
CA TYR A 448 9.35 -5.67 -21.23
C TYR A 448 9.24 -4.97 -19.87
N SER A 449 10.16 -5.26 -18.95
CA SER A 449 10.18 -4.65 -17.62
C SER A 449 10.75 -3.23 -17.67
N ASP A 450 10.15 -2.31 -16.92
CA ASP A 450 10.66 -0.94 -16.78
C ASP A 450 12.09 -0.94 -16.20
N PRO A 451 13.07 -0.27 -16.83
CA PRO A 451 14.43 -0.16 -16.31
C PRO A 451 14.51 0.30 -14.85
N HIS A 452 13.63 1.21 -14.43
CA HIS A 452 13.59 1.67 -13.03
C HIS A 452 13.16 0.56 -12.08
N TYR A 453 12.21 -0.29 -12.49
CA TYR A 453 11.78 -1.46 -11.73
C TYR A 453 12.92 -2.48 -11.56
N ILE A 454 13.68 -2.74 -12.63
CA ILE A 454 14.88 -3.61 -12.58
C ILE A 454 15.93 -3.06 -11.61
N LEU A 455 16.07 -1.73 -11.55
CA LEU A 455 16.97 -1.04 -10.62
C LEU A 455 16.41 -0.93 -9.18
N GLY A 456 15.23 -1.48 -8.93
CA GLY A 456 14.61 -1.56 -7.61
C GLY A 456 13.79 -0.32 -7.22
N HIS A 457 13.35 0.46 -8.19
CA HIS A 457 12.42 1.58 -7.99
C HIS A 457 11.00 1.20 -8.41
N ASN A 458 10.02 1.56 -7.59
CA ASN A 458 8.62 1.40 -7.99
C ASN A 458 8.20 2.58 -8.87
N THR A 459 7.81 2.32 -10.12
CA THR A 459 7.33 3.33 -11.06
C THR A 459 5.81 3.35 -11.21
N GLY A 460 5.11 2.50 -10.47
CA GLY A 460 3.66 2.42 -10.46
C GLY A 460 3.08 2.24 -11.86
N ILE A 461 2.04 3.03 -12.17
CA ILE A 461 1.33 3.02 -13.46
C ILE A 461 2.29 3.21 -14.65
N GLN A 462 3.34 4.04 -14.50
CA GLN A 462 4.27 4.32 -15.58
C GLN A 462 5.10 3.09 -15.98
N GLY A 463 5.30 2.13 -15.08
CA GLY A 463 5.95 0.85 -15.38
C GLY A 463 5.08 -0.04 -16.28
N ASP A 464 3.79 -0.15 -15.99
CA ASP A 464 2.84 -0.90 -16.82
C ASP A 464 2.65 -0.24 -18.20
N ILE A 465 2.70 1.10 -18.28
CA ILE A 465 2.70 1.83 -19.56
C ILE A 465 3.91 1.47 -20.41
N TYR A 466 5.11 1.37 -19.82
CA TYR A 466 6.31 0.97 -20.53
C TYR A 466 6.16 -0.44 -21.13
N ALA A 467 5.67 -1.39 -20.33
CA ALA A 467 5.42 -2.75 -20.78
C ALA A 467 4.39 -2.78 -21.93
N LEU A 468 3.26 -2.08 -21.77
CA LEU A 468 2.22 -1.95 -22.80
C LEU A 468 2.76 -1.34 -24.10
N ALA A 469 3.57 -0.27 -24.00
CA ALA A 469 4.16 0.39 -25.17
C ALA A 469 5.17 -0.53 -25.88
N THR A 470 5.96 -1.29 -25.12
CA THR A 470 6.89 -2.29 -25.67
C THR A 470 6.14 -3.41 -26.39
N ILE A 471 5.05 -3.92 -25.81
CA ILE A 471 4.19 -4.93 -26.44
C ILE A 471 3.53 -4.37 -27.71
N ALA A 472 3.04 -3.13 -27.66
CA ALA A 472 2.48 -2.47 -28.84
C ALA A 472 3.53 -2.33 -29.94
N TYR A 473 4.74 -1.86 -29.60
CA TYR A 473 5.85 -1.77 -30.55
C TYR A 473 6.12 -3.13 -31.22
N GLU A 474 6.20 -4.21 -30.45
CA GLU A 474 6.44 -5.55 -30.97
C GLU A 474 5.31 -6.06 -31.87
N ILE A 475 4.04 -5.86 -31.50
CA ILE A 475 2.89 -6.25 -32.35
C ILE A 475 2.97 -5.58 -33.73
N PHE A 476 3.34 -4.31 -33.79
CA PHE A 476 3.35 -3.52 -35.03
C PHE A 476 4.62 -3.69 -35.86
N THR A 477 5.74 -4.11 -35.27
CA THR A 477 7.05 -4.18 -35.93
C THR A 477 7.63 -5.59 -36.03
N GLY A 478 7.27 -6.48 -35.10
CA GLY A 478 7.91 -7.77 -34.87
C GLY A 478 9.29 -7.67 -34.24
N GLU A 479 9.66 -6.51 -33.69
CA GLU A 479 10.97 -6.18 -33.12
C GLU A 479 10.79 -5.53 -31.74
N LEU A 480 11.88 -5.30 -31.00
CA LEU A 480 11.88 -4.61 -29.70
C LEU A 480 12.45 -3.18 -29.81
N PRO A 481 11.92 -2.21 -29.02
CA PRO A 481 12.28 -0.79 -29.15
C PRO A 481 13.75 -0.49 -28.87
N TYR A 482 14.39 -1.29 -28.01
CA TYR A 482 15.81 -1.17 -27.65
C TYR A 482 16.65 -2.40 -28.03
N GLY A 483 16.08 -3.34 -28.79
CA GLY A 483 16.76 -4.58 -29.19
C GLY A 483 17.20 -5.45 -28.00
N GLU A 484 18.21 -6.30 -28.22
CA GLU A 484 18.74 -7.19 -27.18
C GLU A 484 19.71 -6.50 -26.20
N GLU A 485 20.23 -5.31 -26.56
CA GLU A 485 21.19 -4.53 -25.75
C GLU A 485 20.66 -4.26 -24.34
N ILE A 486 19.33 -4.10 -24.19
CA ILE A 486 18.67 -3.89 -22.90
C ILE A 486 18.93 -5.04 -21.91
N ASN A 487 19.12 -6.27 -22.39
CA ASN A 487 19.39 -7.44 -21.55
C ASN A 487 20.81 -7.42 -20.96
N GLU A 488 21.73 -6.66 -21.56
CA GLU A 488 23.11 -6.52 -21.13
C GLU A 488 23.29 -5.40 -20.10
N CYS A 489 22.32 -4.48 -19.97
CA CYS A 489 22.35 -3.37 -19.02
C CYS A 489 22.38 -3.88 -17.56
N ARG A 490 23.23 -3.23 -16.75
CA ARG A 490 23.39 -3.54 -15.31
C ARG A 490 23.30 -2.28 -14.44
N SER A 491 23.46 -1.11 -15.02
CA SER A 491 23.44 0.17 -14.33
C SER A 491 22.52 1.17 -15.02
N ARG A 492 22.11 2.21 -14.28
CA ARG A 492 21.33 3.33 -14.83
C ARG A 492 22.01 3.99 -16.04
N ALA A 493 23.34 4.11 -16.01
CA ALA A 493 24.10 4.72 -17.10
C ALA A 493 24.05 3.88 -18.38
N ASP A 494 23.91 2.56 -18.28
CA ASP A 494 23.79 1.66 -19.44
C ASP A 494 22.42 1.88 -20.11
N TYR A 495 21.35 1.96 -19.30
CA TYR A 495 20.00 2.22 -19.81
C TYR A 495 19.90 3.61 -20.46
N GLU A 496 20.52 4.64 -19.90
CA GLU A 496 20.52 6.00 -20.48
C GLU A 496 21.27 6.10 -21.83
N GLN A 497 22.10 5.10 -22.16
CA GLN A 497 22.80 5.03 -23.46
C GLN A 497 21.98 4.31 -24.54
N LEU A 498 20.93 3.59 -24.16
CA LEU A 498 20.07 2.91 -25.12
C LEU A 498 19.38 3.91 -26.05
N SER A 499 19.40 3.61 -27.34
CA SER A 499 18.74 4.43 -28.36
C SER A 499 17.47 3.77 -28.83
N TYR A 500 16.36 4.51 -28.82
CA TYR A 500 15.10 4.03 -29.36
C TYR A 500 15.24 3.78 -30.87
N ARG A 501 14.87 2.58 -31.32
CA ARG A 501 14.85 2.20 -32.73
C ARG A 501 13.49 2.58 -33.30
N ALA A 502 13.45 3.58 -34.18
CA ALA A 502 12.20 4.05 -34.78
C ALA A 502 11.40 2.89 -35.43
N ALA A 503 10.13 2.73 -35.08
CA ALA A 503 9.25 1.66 -35.54
C ALA A 503 9.08 1.70 -37.08
N SER A 504 9.15 2.90 -37.66
CA SER A 504 9.12 3.15 -39.10
C SER A 504 10.30 2.50 -39.86
N GLN A 505 11.40 2.18 -39.18
CA GLN A 505 12.53 1.44 -39.77
C GLN A 505 12.18 -0.03 -40.08
N PHE A 506 11.29 -0.63 -39.29
CA PHE A 506 10.88 -2.03 -39.44
C PHE A 506 9.55 -2.19 -40.16
N ASN A 507 8.65 -1.21 -40.01
CA ASN A 507 7.39 -1.17 -40.70
C ASN A 507 7.14 0.25 -41.28
N PRO A 508 7.47 0.48 -42.57
CA PRO A 508 7.36 1.80 -43.20
C PRO A 508 5.93 2.35 -43.32
N VAL A 509 4.90 1.53 -43.05
CA VAL A 509 3.50 1.96 -43.05
C VAL A 509 3.16 2.74 -41.77
N ILE A 510 3.98 2.61 -40.71
CA ILE A 510 3.78 3.33 -39.46
C ILE A 510 4.03 4.83 -39.67
N PRO A 511 3.03 5.69 -39.42
CA PRO A 511 3.20 7.12 -39.55
C PRO A 511 4.03 7.70 -38.40
N ILE A 512 4.70 8.83 -38.65
CA ILE A 512 5.62 9.46 -37.68
C ILE A 512 4.97 9.77 -36.33
N TRP A 513 3.69 10.18 -36.32
CA TRP A 513 3.00 10.48 -35.07
C TRP A 513 2.81 9.24 -34.21
N PHE A 514 2.57 8.07 -34.83
CA PHE A 514 2.37 6.81 -34.12
C PHE A 514 3.70 6.30 -33.56
N ASP A 515 4.79 6.42 -34.32
CA ASP A 515 6.13 6.10 -33.85
C ASP A 515 6.56 6.98 -32.67
N ARG A 516 6.28 8.30 -32.71
CA ARG A 516 6.53 9.20 -31.58
C ARG A 516 5.69 8.84 -30.34
N THR A 517 4.46 8.37 -30.53
CA THR A 517 3.65 7.84 -29.41
C THR A 517 4.32 6.62 -28.78
N LEU A 518 4.79 5.65 -29.58
CA LEU A 518 5.52 4.48 -29.10
C LEU A 518 6.82 4.87 -28.39
N GLU A 519 7.60 5.79 -28.96
CA GLU A 519 8.84 6.32 -28.38
C GLU A 519 8.58 6.92 -26.99
N ARG A 520 7.55 7.77 -26.86
CA ARG A 520 7.18 8.38 -25.58
C ARG A 520 6.71 7.33 -24.57
N GLY A 521 5.94 6.32 -25.00
CA GLY A 521 5.53 5.21 -24.14
C GLY A 521 6.71 4.37 -23.63
N CYS A 522 7.71 4.15 -24.48
CA CYS A 522 8.93 3.40 -24.15
C CYS A 522 10.01 4.25 -23.46
N ALA A 523 9.78 5.55 -23.24
CA ALA A 523 10.81 6.45 -22.72
C ALA A 523 11.33 5.97 -21.35
N ILE A 524 12.66 5.90 -21.20
CA ILE A 524 13.32 5.56 -19.93
C ILE A 524 13.19 6.72 -18.92
N ASP A 525 13.13 7.96 -19.43
CA ASP A 525 12.85 9.15 -18.63
C ASP A 525 11.36 9.21 -18.24
N LEU A 526 11.05 9.02 -16.96
CA LEU A 526 9.70 9.05 -16.40
C LEU A 526 9.02 10.42 -16.58
N GLY A 527 9.79 11.51 -16.69
CA GLY A 527 9.24 12.84 -16.96
C GLY A 527 8.75 13.02 -18.40
N ARG A 528 9.20 12.16 -19.33
CA ARG A 528 8.72 12.13 -20.72
C ARG A 528 7.60 11.11 -20.91
N ARG A 529 7.69 9.97 -20.22
CA ARG A 529 6.73 8.87 -20.33
C ARG A 529 5.31 9.32 -19.96
N TYR A 530 4.31 8.75 -20.61
CA TYR A 530 2.91 8.99 -20.26
C TYR A 530 2.63 8.71 -18.78
N HIS A 531 1.68 9.45 -18.21
CA HIS A 531 1.29 9.30 -16.81
C HIS A 531 0.07 8.37 -16.64
N THR A 532 -0.77 8.25 -17.68
CA THR A 532 -1.96 7.41 -17.65
C THR A 532 -2.06 6.53 -18.90
N ILE A 533 -2.69 5.37 -18.76
CA ILE A 533 -2.98 4.47 -19.89
C ILE A 533 -3.89 5.14 -20.91
N ALA A 534 -4.87 5.92 -20.44
CA ALA A 534 -5.83 6.62 -21.30
C ALA A 534 -5.16 7.62 -22.25
N GLU A 535 -4.17 8.37 -21.76
CA GLU A 535 -3.38 9.28 -22.60
C GLU A 535 -2.61 8.50 -23.68
N PHE A 536 -1.91 7.43 -23.29
CA PHE A 536 -1.15 6.61 -24.24
C PHE A 536 -2.04 6.01 -25.33
N ILE A 537 -3.17 5.40 -24.96
CA ILE A 537 -4.10 4.80 -25.93
C ILE A 537 -4.76 5.85 -26.84
N THR A 538 -5.04 7.05 -26.31
CA THR A 538 -5.60 8.15 -27.11
C THR A 538 -4.63 8.58 -28.20
N ASP A 539 -3.36 8.81 -27.85
CA ASP A 539 -2.30 9.21 -28.79
C ASP A 539 -1.84 8.06 -29.70
N LEU A 540 -2.14 6.81 -29.33
CA LEU A 540 -1.90 5.64 -30.18
C LEU A 540 -3.01 5.48 -31.24
N GLY A 541 -4.26 5.81 -30.87
CA GLY A 541 -5.41 5.73 -31.75
C GLY A 541 -5.60 6.95 -32.65
N ASN A 542 -5.05 8.11 -32.29
CA ASN A 542 -5.28 9.38 -32.97
C ASN A 542 -3.98 10.15 -33.21
N PRO A 543 -3.83 10.84 -34.35
CA PRO A 543 -2.68 11.69 -34.59
C PRO A 543 -2.59 12.85 -33.58
N ASN A 544 -1.55 12.86 -32.76
CA ASN A 544 -1.25 13.99 -31.90
C ASN A 544 -0.64 15.14 -32.74
N PRO A 545 -1.27 16.33 -32.80
CA PRO A 545 -0.78 17.47 -33.59
C PRO A 545 0.61 17.96 -33.18
N GLU A 546 1.02 17.76 -31.93
CA GLU A 546 2.36 18.12 -31.47
C GLU A 546 3.43 17.22 -32.11
N TYR A 547 3.10 15.95 -32.36
CA TYR A 547 3.99 14.99 -33.03
C TYR A 547 4.06 15.18 -34.55
N LEU A 548 3.17 15.98 -35.11
CA LEU A 548 3.19 16.38 -36.53
C LEU A 548 3.99 17.67 -36.76
N ARG A 549 4.40 18.38 -35.69
CA ARG A 549 5.30 19.52 -35.80
C ARG A 549 6.72 18.98 -35.99
N ASP A 550 7.39 19.46 -37.03
CA ASP A 550 8.83 19.25 -37.18
C ASP A 550 9.51 19.92 -35.97
N ASP A 551 10.06 19.11 -35.07
CA ASP A 551 10.90 19.63 -33.99
C ASP A 551 12.21 20.12 -34.64
N PRO A 552 12.65 21.38 -34.45
CA PRO A 552 13.88 21.88 -35.07
C PRO A 552 15.19 21.25 -34.56
N SER A 553 15.18 20.04 -33.96
CA SER A 553 16.22 19.62 -33.02
C SER A 553 16.95 18.31 -33.30
N GLU A 554 17.03 17.83 -34.54
CA GLU A 554 18.03 16.78 -34.89
C GLU A 554 19.38 17.32 -35.37
N TYR A 555 19.53 18.63 -35.58
CA TYR A 555 20.81 19.22 -36.01
C TYR A 555 21.80 19.56 -34.87
N LYS A 556 21.49 19.26 -33.60
CA LYS A 556 22.21 19.85 -32.45
C LYS A 556 23.17 18.97 -31.64
N SER A 557 23.30 17.66 -31.87
CA SER A 557 24.17 16.83 -31.00
C SER A 557 25.61 16.66 -31.48
N GLN A 558 25.93 16.78 -32.78
CA GLN A 558 27.31 16.59 -33.25
C GLN A 558 28.20 17.83 -33.06
N ASN A 559 27.65 19.04 -33.23
CA ASN A 559 28.45 20.27 -33.21
C ASN A 559 28.70 20.82 -31.79
N ALA A 560 27.85 20.51 -30.82
CA ALA A 560 28.02 20.99 -29.44
C ALA A 560 29.31 20.41 -28.80
N SER A 561 29.59 19.12 -29.01
CA SER A 561 30.81 18.49 -28.48
C SER A 561 32.08 19.05 -29.13
N LEU A 562 32.03 19.35 -30.44
CA LEU A 562 33.15 19.96 -31.18
C LEU A 562 33.40 21.40 -30.70
N PHE A 563 32.34 22.17 -30.48
CA PHE A 563 32.40 23.52 -29.93
C PHE A 563 33.07 23.53 -28.55
N TRP A 564 32.64 22.65 -27.63
CA TRP A 564 33.24 22.56 -26.29
C TRP A 564 34.69 22.09 -26.33
N LYS A 565 35.06 21.15 -27.22
CA LYS A 565 36.46 20.71 -27.41
C LYS A 565 37.35 21.84 -27.92
N ILE A 566 36.89 22.62 -28.89
CA ILE A 566 37.62 23.78 -29.43
C ILE A 566 37.78 24.84 -28.33
N LEU A 567 36.71 25.12 -27.59
CA LEU A 567 36.73 26.10 -26.51
C LEU A 567 37.73 25.67 -25.42
N SER A 568 37.65 24.44 -24.92
CA SER A 568 38.60 23.91 -23.92
C SER A 568 40.05 23.95 -24.42
N GLY A 569 40.31 23.63 -25.70
CA GLY A 569 41.63 23.77 -26.30
C GLY A 569 42.14 25.21 -26.29
N LEU A 570 41.27 26.17 -26.61
CA LEU A 570 41.60 27.59 -26.62
C LEU A 570 41.94 28.11 -25.22
N TRP A 571 41.21 27.66 -24.19
CA TRP A 571 41.49 27.94 -22.77
C TRP A 571 42.83 27.35 -22.31
N ILE A 572 43.18 26.14 -22.74
CA ILE A 572 44.48 25.52 -22.42
C ILE A 572 45.62 26.32 -23.06
N VAL A 573 45.47 26.74 -24.32
CA VAL A 573 46.48 27.55 -25.02
C VAL A 573 46.65 28.91 -24.34
N THR A 574 45.57 29.57 -23.94
CA THR A 574 45.65 30.84 -23.20
C THR A 574 46.32 30.66 -21.85
N LEU A 575 46.00 29.58 -21.12
CA LEU A 575 46.66 29.27 -19.85
C LEU A 575 48.17 29.05 -20.04
N LEU A 576 48.58 28.29 -21.06
CA LEU A 576 50.00 28.08 -21.38
C LEU A 576 50.71 29.37 -21.78
N ALA A 577 50.05 30.25 -22.54
CA ALA A 577 50.60 31.55 -22.92
C ALA A 577 50.78 32.46 -21.70
N VAL A 578 49.82 32.47 -20.77
CA VAL A 578 49.93 33.21 -19.50
C VAL A 578 51.09 32.66 -18.66
N ILE A 579 51.20 31.34 -18.52
CA ILE A 579 52.32 30.72 -17.79
C ILE A 579 53.66 31.11 -18.42
N ALA A 580 53.78 31.04 -19.75
CA ALA A 580 55.00 31.40 -20.47
C ALA A 580 55.38 32.88 -20.29
N LEU A 581 54.39 33.79 -20.31
CA LEU A 581 54.60 35.22 -20.06
C LEU A 581 55.09 35.50 -18.64
N PHE A 582 54.57 34.78 -17.64
CA PHE A 582 55.00 34.94 -16.25
C PHE A 582 56.34 34.23 -15.95
N SER A 583 56.67 33.14 -16.65
CA SER A 583 57.97 32.45 -16.50
C SER A 583 59.13 33.13 -17.22
N ALA A 584 58.86 33.96 -18.24
CA ALA A 584 59.90 34.70 -18.98
C ALA A 584 60.22 36.08 -18.35
N GLY A 585 59.44 36.50 -17.34
CA GLY A 585 59.61 37.77 -16.63
C GLY A 585 60.17 37.65 -15.21
N SER A 586 60.73 36.49 -14.83
CA SER A 586 61.39 36.26 -13.52
C SER A 586 62.84 35.86 -13.67
#